data_AF-M0PIS9-F1
#
_entry.id   AF-M0PIS9-F1
#
_cell.length_a   1.000
_cell.length_b   1.000
_cell.length_c   1.000
_cell.angle_alpha   90.00
_cell.angle_beta   90.00
_cell.angle_gamma   90.00
#
_symmetry.space_group_name_H-M   'P 1'
#
loop_
_entity.id
_entity.type
_entity.pdbx_description
1 polymer ?
#
loop_
_entity_poly.entity_id
_entity_poly.type
_entity_poly.pdbx_seq_one_letter_code
_entity_poly.pdbx_strand_id
1 'polypeptide(L)'
;MVYDKRSATFYRNKVSLSIVNGRVECGFELPADSPTPYEQYVLSGEYEFRASTLQYDEVADEFYFHITTRKYDDDESEVSADTGHQTVLGIDLGVNSLTVASTGTFWQGDDYDHWCREFEKRRGEMQQRGTQAAHNALLHLGKREEAWRKQYIHTVANEIVSEAVEHDCDVIVFEELTDIRERLPQAKWHHVWAFRRLYEYVSYKAPEQDVSVEQVDPNHTSQRCSRTDCGFTHEANRNGEHFECQKCGYEVNADYNAAKNVGLRYARKRKHRLRSSPKSGSGDAPVDVRITGGTLNGEGYQPITGD
;
A
#
# COMPACT_ATOMS: atom_id res chain seq x y z
N MET A 1 17.37 1.53 -29.56
CA MET A 1 16.45 0.80 -30.46
C MET A 1 15.67 -0.26 -29.68
N VAL A 2 14.37 -0.47 -29.95
CA VAL A 2 13.54 -1.48 -29.26
C VAL A 2 13.28 -2.65 -30.21
N TYR A 3 13.65 -3.86 -29.79
CA TYR A 3 13.49 -5.08 -30.59
C TYR A 3 12.21 -5.82 -30.19
N ASP A 4 11.46 -6.27 -31.20
CA ASP A 4 10.19 -6.99 -31.01
C ASP A 4 10.37 -8.53 -31.05
N LYS A 5 9.26 -9.25 -30.84
CA LYS A 5 9.21 -10.73 -30.86
C LYS A 5 9.63 -11.36 -32.21
N ARG A 6 9.71 -10.57 -33.29
CA ARG A 6 10.19 -11.06 -34.61
C ARG A 6 11.70 -10.99 -34.71
N SER A 7 12.31 -10.09 -33.94
CA SER A 7 13.73 -9.80 -33.95
C SER A 7 14.51 -10.62 -32.91
N ALA A 8 13.85 -11.09 -31.84
CA ALA A 8 14.47 -11.88 -30.78
C ALA A 8 13.53 -12.96 -30.22
N THR A 9 14.08 -14.12 -29.88
CA THR A 9 13.42 -15.21 -29.14
C THR A 9 14.11 -15.36 -27.79
N PHE A 10 13.35 -15.26 -26.71
CA PHE A 10 13.88 -15.24 -25.34
C PHE A 10 13.59 -16.55 -24.62
N TYR A 11 14.62 -17.15 -24.02
CA TYR A 11 14.55 -18.35 -23.19
C TYR A 11 14.93 -18.00 -21.74
N ARG A 12 14.78 -18.96 -20.81
CA ARG A 12 15.08 -18.78 -19.38
C ARG A 12 16.57 -18.68 -19.02
N ASN A 13 17.48 -18.93 -19.95
CA ASN A 13 18.92 -18.91 -19.70
C ASN A 13 19.73 -18.32 -20.88
N LYS A 14 19.05 -17.99 -21.98
CA LYS A 14 19.67 -17.46 -23.19
C LYS A 14 18.69 -16.65 -24.01
N VAL A 15 19.22 -15.84 -24.90
CA VAL A 15 18.46 -15.13 -25.94
C VAL A 15 18.98 -15.51 -27.31
N SER A 16 18.08 -15.73 -28.25
CA SER A 16 18.37 -15.87 -29.68
C SER A 16 18.02 -14.56 -30.39
N LEU A 17 19.01 -13.85 -30.90
CA LEU A 17 18.85 -12.58 -31.63
C LEU A 17 18.98 -12.81 -33.14
N SER A 18 18.09 -12.21 -33.92
CA SER A 18 18.21 -12.16 -35.38
C SER A 18 19.16 -11.02 -35.76
N ILE A 19 20.20 -11.35 -36.52
CA ILE A 19 21.18 -10.41 -37.09
C ILE A 19 21.13 -10.46 -38.62
N VAL A 20 21.78 -9.49 -39.28
CA VAL A 20 21.81 -9.39 -40.75
C VAL A 20 22.28 -10.69 -41.43
N ASN A 21 23.18 -11.44 -40.78
CA ASN A 21 23.81 -12.64 -41.31
C ASN A 21 23.28 -13.96 -40.68
N GLY A 22 22.14 -13.94 -39.98
CA GLY A 22 21.55 -15.14 -39.38
C GLY A 22 21.03 -14.93 -37.96
N ARG A 23 21.25 -15.90 -37.07
CA ARG A 23 20.87 -15.81 -35.66
C ARG A 23 22.08 -16.07 -34.76
N VAL A 24 22.18 -15.32 -33.68
CA VAL A 24 23.19 -15.51 -32.62
C VAL A 24 22.46 -15.87 -31.33
N GLU A 25 22.97 -16.88 -30.63
CA GLU A 25 22.52 -17.20 -29.28
C GLU A 25 23.52 -16.65 -28.25
N CYS A 26 23.01 -15.91 -27.27
CA CYS A 26 23.79 -15.37 -26.17
C CYS A 26 23.25 -15.93 -24.84
N GLY A 27 24.11 -16.48 -23.99
CA GLY A 27 23.75 -16.80 -22.61
C GLY A 27 23.63 -15.53 -21.77
N PHE A 28 22.83 -15.57 -20.70
CA PHE A 28 22.82 -14.47 -19.74
C PHE A 28 24.00 -14.58 -18.78
N GLU A 29 24.68 -13.47 -18.54
CA GLU A 29 25.62 -13.34 -17.45
C GLU A 29 24.84 -12.92 -16.20
N LEU A 30 24.85 -13.78 -15.18
CA LEU A 30 24.15 -13.53 -13.93
C LEU A 30 25.17 -13.13 -12.85
N PRO A 31 24.77 -12.29 -11.88
CA PRO A 31 25.60 -12.00 -10.72
C PRO A 31 26.03 -13.29 -10.00
N ALA A 32 27.24 -13.29 -9.43
CA ALA A 32 27.78 -14.47 -8.73
C ALA A 32 27.08 -14.74 -7.38
N ASP A 33 26.46 -13.72 -6.79
CA ASP A 33 25.86 -13.78 -5.46
C ASP A 33 24.45 -14.35 -5.52
N SER A 34 24.24 -15.52 -4.91
CA SER A 34 22.93 -16.16 -4.76
C SER A 34 22.35 -15.88 -3.36
N PRO A 35 21.03 -15.64 -3.23
CA PRO A 35 20.02 -15.66 -4.28
C PRO A 35 20.02 -14.39 -5.13
N THR A 36 20.07 -14.54 -6.46
CA THR A 36 19.85 -13.41 -7.39
C THR A 36 18.35 -13.21 -7.65
N PRO A 37 17.90 -11.98 -7.99
CA PRO A 37 16.55 -11.77 -8.53
C PRO A 37 16.24 -12.64 -9.75
N TYR A 38 17.26 -13.00 -10.53
CA TYR A 38 17.10 -13.89 -11.68
C TYR A 38 16.71 -15.31 -11.25
N GLU A 39 17.39 -15.85 -10.23
CA GLU A 39 17.05 -17.14 -9.64
C GLU A 39 15.64 -17.13 -9.06
N GLN A 40 15.30 -16.07 -8.32
CA GLN A 40 14.00 -15.94 -7.67
C GLN A 40 12.84 -15.83 -8.66
N TYR A 41 12.95 -14.99 -9.70
CA TYR A 41 11.81 -14.66 -10.57
C TYR A 41 11.81 -15.38 -11.92
N VAL A 42 12.97 -15.72 -12.47
CA VAL A 42 13.07 -16.27 -13.84
C VAL A 42 13.27 -17.79 -13.84
N LEU A 43 14.10 -18.28 -12.92
CA LEU A 43 14.39 -19.71 -12.81
C LEU A 43 13.36 -20.45 -11.96
N SER A 44 12.70 -19.78 -11.02
CA SER A 44 11.62 -20.35 -10.21
C SER A 44 10.48 -20.94 -11.06
N GLY A 45 9.86 -22.00 -10.54
CA GLY A 45 8.63 -22.58 -11.09
C GLY A 45 7.37 -21.78 -10.74
N GLU A 46 7.44 -20.91 -9.72
CA GLU A 46 6.33 -20.09 -9.24
C GLU A 46 5.96 -18.94 -10.17
N TYR A 47 6.87 -18.58 -11.08
CA TYR A 47 6.73 -17.47 -11.99
C TYR A 47 6.73 -17.93 -13.45
N GLU A 48 5.76 -17.43 -14.21
CA GLU A 48 5.73 -17.48 -15.66
C GLU A 48 6.69 -16.41 -16.21
N PHE A 49 7.73 -16.88 -16.89
CA PHE A 49 8.66 -16.01 -17.61
C PHE A 49 7.96 -15.35 -18.82
N ARG A 50 7.88 -14.02 -18.82
CA ARG A 50 7.30 -13.20 -19.88
C ARG A 50 8.28 -12.14 -20.36
N ALA A 51 9.06 -12.45 -21.40
CA ALA A 51 9.92 -11.45 -22.01
C ALA A 51 9.09 -10.36 -22.73
N SER A 52 9.37 -9.09 -22.42
CA SER A 52 8.63 -7.96 -23.00
C SER A 52 9.47 -7.16 -23.99
N THR A 53 10.77 -6.92 -23.72
CA THR A 53 11.55 -5.98 -24.56
C THR A 53 13.06 -6.12 -24.40
N LEU A 54 13.79 -5.95 -25.50
CA LEU A 54 15.23 -5.72 -25.52
C LEU A 54 15.48 -4.28 -25.99
N GLN A 55 16.26 -3.53 -25.22
CA GLN A 55 16.57 -2.13 -25.47
C GLN A 55 18.08 -1.96 -25.60
N TYR A 56 18.52 -1.37 -26.70
CA TYR A 56 19.90 -0.92 -26.85
C TYR A 56 20.04 0.51 -26.34
N ASP A 57 21.01 0.73 -25.44
CA ASP A 57 21.44 2.03 -24.94
C ASP A 57 22.73 2.43 -25.66
N GLU A 58 22.63 3.46 -26.51
CA GLU A 58 23.76 3.99 -27.29
C GLU A 58 24.83 4.68 -26.44
N VAL A 59 24.49 5.16 -25.23
CA VAL A 59 25.43 5.86 -24.35
C VAL A 59 26.30 4.87 -23.61
N ALA A 60 25.68 3.80 -23.09
CA ALA A 60 26.39 2.72 -22.41
C ALA A 60 27.04 1.73 -23.40
N ASP A 61 26.63 1.74 -24.68
CA ASP A 61 26.95 0.71 -25.67
C ASP A 61 26.54 -0.70 -25.21
N GLU A 62 25.38 -0.79 -24.54
CA GLU A 62 24.90 -2.00 -23.88
C GLU A 62 23.45 -2.34 -24.27
N PHE A 63 23.14 -3.64 -24.22
CA PHE A 63 21.79 -4.15 -24.39
C PHE A 63 21.16 -4.46 -23.04
N TYR A 64 20.07 -3.77 -22.71
CA TYR A 64 19.22 -4.05 -21.56
C TYR A 64 18.09 -4.99 -21.96
N PHE A 65 18.04 -6.15 -21.32
CA PHE A 65 16.96 -7.11 -21.50
C PHE A 65 15.95 -7.00 -20.36
N HIS A 66 14.77 -6.46 -20.68
CA HIS A 66 13.68 -6.29 -19.72
C HIS A 66 12.87 -7.58 -19.66
N ILE A 67 13.07 -8.31 -18.57
CA ILE A 67 12.32 -9.51 -18.25
C ILE A 67 11.13 -9.10 -17.41
N THR A 68 9.94 -9.47 -17.86
CA THR A 68 8.74 -9.42 -17.03
C THR A 68 8.44 -10.85 -16.58
N THR A 69 7.99 -11.00 -15.35
CA THR A 69 7.54 -12.29 -14.84
C THR A 69 6.14 -12.09 -14.30
N ARG A 70 5.35 -13.15 -14.33
CA ARG A 70 4.02 -13.17 -13.72
C ARG A 70 3.99 -14.32 -12.74
N LYS A 71 3.73 -14.06 -11.46
CA LYS A 71 3.50 -15.13 -10.49
C LYS A 71 2.25 -15.90 -10.93
N TYR A 72 2.30 -17.23 -10.88
CA TYR A 72 1.07 -18.00 -10.96
C TYR A 72 0.30 -17.73 -9.67
N ASP A 73 -0.76 -16.94 -9.78
CA ASP A 73 -1.80 -16.92 -8.76
C ASP A 73 -2.51 -18.26 -8.92
N ASP A 74 -2.16 -19.26 -8.12
CA ASP A 74 -3.13 -20.31 -7.85
C ASP A 74 -4.32 -19.58 -7.22
N ASP A 75 -5.40 -19.42 -7.98
CA ASP A 75 -6.69 -18.80 -7.58
C ASP A 75 -7.34 -19.48 -6.35
N GLU A 76 -6.62 -20.39 -5.68
CA GLU A 76 -7.04 -21.17 -4.52
C GLU A 76 -5.92 -21.34 -3.46
N SER A 77 -4.93 -20.44 -3.37
CA SER A 77 -4.38 -20.22 -2.03
C SER A 77 -5.43 -19.43 -1.25
N GLU A 78 -6.50 -20.11 -0.82
CA GLU A 78 -7.23 -19.72 0.37
C GLU A 78 -6.15 -19.48 1.41
N VAL A 79 -5.82 -18.20 1.64
CA VAL A 79 -4.98 -17.77 2.76
C VAL A 79 -5.54 -18.55 3.92
N SER A 80 -4.73 -19.48 4.44
CA SER A 80 -5.17 -20.46 5.42
C SER A 80 -6.18 -19.78 6.31
N ALA A 81 -7.42 -20.26 6.30
CA ALA A 81 -8.43 -19.82 7.25
C ALA A 81 -8.05 -20.37 8.64
N ASP A 82 -6.78 -20.26 9.00
CA ASP A 82 -6.33 -20.32 10.36
C ASP A 82 -7.08 -19.20 11.05
N THR A 83 -8.08 -19.65 11.78
CA THR A 83 -9.00 -18.83 12.56
C THR A 83 -8.29 -18.24 13.77
N GLY A 84 -6.95 -18.32 13.80
CA GLY A 84 -6.05 -17.65 14.72
C GLY A 84 -6.22 -16.13 14.73
N HIS A 85 -5.72 -15.57 15.82
CA HIS A 85 -5.82 -14.16 16.18
C HIS A 85 -5.17 -13.27 15.11
N GLN A 86 -5.97 -12.76 14.15
CA GLN A 86 -5.45 -11.80 13.19
C GLN A 86 -5.11 -10.48 13.86
N THR A 87 -3.91 -10.00 13.57
CA THR A 87 -3.40 -8.69 13.95
C THR A 87 -3.67 -7.70 12.81
N VAL A 88 -4.31 -6.58 13.17
CA VAL A 88 -4.81 -5.61 12.19
C VAL A 88 -4.09 -4.28 12.32
N LEU A 89 -3.49 -3.83 11.21
CA LEU A 89 -2.97 -2.47 11.05
C LEU A 89 -4.04 -1.59 10.38
N GLY A 90 -4.62 -0.65 11.12
CA GLY A 90 -5.55 0.33 10.56
C GLY A 90 -4.80 1.53 9.98
N ILE A 91 -5.13 1.93 8.76
CA ILE A 91 -4.55 3.08 8.07
C ILE A 91 -5.62 4.14 7.80
N ASP A 92 -5.40 5.35 8.34
CA ASP A 92 -6.17 6.54 8.03
C ASP A 92 -5.45 7.40 6.99
N LEU A 93 -6.20 7.99 6.07
CA LEU A 93 -5.67 8.79 4.96
C LEU A 93 -6.12 10.24 5.12
N GLY A 94 -5.15 11.13 5.30
CA GLY A 94 -5.39 12.52 5.69
C GLY A 94 -4.81 13.55 4.73
N VAL A 95 -5.24 14.80 4.91
CA VAL A 95 -4.71 15.94 4.15
C VAL A 95 -3.49 16.57 4.81
N ASN A 96 -3.42 16.53 6.14
CA ASN A 96 -2.30 17.09 6.92
C ASN A 96 -1.15 16.08 7.01
N SER A 97 -1.48 14.88 7.50
CA SER A 97 -0.66 13.68 7.35
C SER A 97 -1.11 12.94 6.10
N LEU A 98 -0.19 12.50 5.23
CA LEU A 98 -0.57 11.74 4.04
C LEU A 98 -1.25 10.42 4.44
N THR A 99 -0.75 9.80 5.50
CA THR A 99 -1.29 8.57 6.07
C THR A 99 -0.86 8.41 7.53
N VAL A 100 -1.68 7.74 8.34
CA VAL A 100 -1.43 7.46 9.77
C VAL A 100 -1.80 6.02 10.08
N ALA A 101 -0.93 5.31 10.79
CA ALA A 101 -1.16 3.93 11.23
C ALA A 101 -1.70 3.85 12.66
N SER A 102 -2.46 2.77 12.95
CA SER A 102 -2.98 2.48 14.28
C SER A 102 -1.88 2.19 15.31
N THR A 103 -0.69 1.80 14.86
CA THR A 103 0.53 1.63 15.65
C THR A 103 1.06 2.96 16.17
N GLY A 104 0.83 4.06 15.45
CA GLY A 104 1.27 5.40 15.82
C GLY A 104 2.28 6.02 14.84
N THR A 105 2.58 5.36 13.73
CA THR A 105 3.44 5.91 12.68
C THR A 105 2.68 6.93 11.83
N PHE A 106 3.30 8.09 11.60
CA PHE A 106 2.77 9.19 10.79
C PHE A 106 3.66 9.42 9.58
N TRP A 107 3.09 9.35 8.39
CA TRP A 107 3.75 9.74 7.16
C TRP A 107 3.28 11.15 6.79
N GLN A 108 4.15 12.12 7.03
CA GLN A 108 3.80 13.54 6.82
C GLN A 108 3.63 13.87 5.34
N GLY A 109 2.65 14.72 5.05
CA GLY A 109 2.39 15.20 3.69
C GLY A 109 3.23 16.41 3.28
N ASP A 110 3.94 17.07 4.20
CA ASP A 110 4.57 18.38 3.97
C ASP A 110 5.54 18.40 2.80
N ASP A 111 6.43 17.41 2.70
CA ASP A 111 7.36 17.29 1.59
C ASP A 111 6.61 17.04 0.27
N TYR A 112 5.58 16.19 0.30
CA TYR A 112 4.76 15.91 -0.86
C TYR A 112 4.06 17.18 -1.37
N ASP A 113 3.52 17.95 -0.43
CA ASP A 113 2.79 19.18 -0.66
C ASP A 113 3.71 20.31 -1.15
N HIS A 114 4.90 20.42 -0.58
CA HIS A 114 5.94 21.36 -0.99
C HIS A 114 6.32 21.14 -2.46
N TRP A 115 6.65 19.90 -2.82
CA TRP A 115 7.06 19.57 -4.18
C TRP A 115 5.91 19.72 -5.19
N CYS A 116 4.68 19.36 -4.82
CA CYS A 116 3.52 19.60 -5.69
C CYS A 116 3.35 21.09 -5.99
N ARG A 117 3.48 21.97 -4.99
CA ARG A 117 3.44 23.43 -5.17
C ARG A 117 4.59 23.93 -6.06
N GLU A 118 5.79 23.41 -5.88
CA GLU A 118 6.95 23.77 -6.71
C GLU A 118 6.74 23.38 -8.18
N PHE A 119 6.17 22.20 -8.45
CA PHE A 119 5.82 21.79 -9.81
C PHE A 119 4.73 22.68 -10.42
N GLU A 120 3.68 23.01 -9.66
CA GLU A 120 2.62 23.92 -10.09
C GLU A 120 3.15 25.32 -10.44
N LYS A 121 4.03 25.87 -9.58
CA LYS A 121 4.67 27.16 -9.81
C LYS A 121 5.46 27.17 -11.11
N ARG A 122 6.34 26.19 -11.30
CA ARG A 122 7.16 26.06 -12.52
C ARG A 122 6.29 25.91 -13.77
N ARG A 123 5.19 25.17 -13.67
CA ARG A 123 4.21 25.01 -14.76
C ARG A 123 3.58 26.35 -15.13
N GLY A 124 3.14 27.12 -14.13
CA GLY A 124 2.57 28.46 -14.34
C GLY A 124 3.54 29.42 -15.02
N GLU A 125 4.79 29.47 -14.55
CA GLU A 125 5.84 30.31 -15.15
C GLU A 125 6.14 29.95 -16.61
N MET A 126 6.18 28.65 -16.94
CA MET A 126 6.41 28.21 -18.31
C MET A 126 5.20 28.46 -19.22
N GLN A 127 3.97 28.25 -18.72
CA GLN A 127 2.74 28.50 -19.47
C GLN A 127 2.60 29.98 -19.86
N GLN A 128 2.98 30.90 -18.97
CA GLN A 128 2.95 32.35 -19.25
C GLN A 128 3.89 32.78 -20.38
N ARG A 129 4.99 32.04 -20.64
CA ARG A 129 5.95 32.39 -21.70
C ARG A 129 5.41 32.11 -23.10
N GLY A 130 4.51 31.14 -23.27
CA GLY A 130 3.82 30.88 -24.55
C GLY A 130 4.71 30.46 -25.73
N THR A 131 5.96 30.02 -25.51
CA THR A 131 6.87 29.61 -26.59
C THR A 131 6.89 28.10 -26.82
N GLN A 132 7.28 27.65 -28.02
CA GLN A 132 7.44 26.23 -28.32
C GLN A 132 8.48 25.55 -27.41
N ALA A 133 9.56 26.26 -27.06
CA ALA A 133 10.55 25.78 -26.11
C ALA A 133 9.95 25.60 -24.70
N ALA A 134 9.08 26.53 -24.27
CA ALA A 134 8.35 26.40 -23.00
C ALA A 134 7.36 25.23 -23.03
N HIS A 135 6.68 24.99 -24.15
CA HIS A 135 5.81 23.82 -24.32
C HIS A 135 6.58 22.50 -24.20
N ASN A 136 7.72 22.38 -24.87
CA ASN A 136 8.57 21.20 -24.76
C ASN A 136 9.11 21.02 -23.33
N ALA A 137 9.52 22.11 -22.66
CA ALA A 137 9.95 22.07 -21.27
C ALA A 137 8.82 21.61 -20.32
N LEU A 138 7.58 22.05 -20.56
CA LEU A 138 6.40 21.60 -19.82
C LEU A 138 6.17 20.09 -19.94
N LEU A 139 6.32 19.52 -21.13
CA LEU A 139 6.19 18.06 -21.33
C LEU A 139 7.24 17.28 -20.55
N HIS A 140 8.49 17.74 -20.54
CA HIS A 140 9.57 17.10 -19.78
C HIS A 140 9.37 17.26 -18.27
N LEU A 141 8.93 18.45 -17.83
CA LEU A 141 8.61 18.71 -16.43
C LEU A 141 7.46 17.81 -15.95
N GLY A 142 6.41 17.63 -16.76
CA GLY A 142 5.28 16.76 -16.44
C GLY A 142 5.70 15.30 -16.23
N LYS A 143 6.55 14.76 -17.13
CA LYS A 143 7.13 13.41 -16.95
C LYS A 143 7.94 13.29 -15.67
N ARG A 144 8.74 14.32 -15.35
CA ARG A 144 9.55 14.34 -14.13
C ARG A 144 8.69 14.42 -12.87
N GLU A 145 7.64 15.22 -12.87
CA GLU A 145 6.66 15.31 -11.78
C GLU A 145 5.94 13.98 -11.56
N GLU A 146 5.48 13.34 -12.63
CA GLU A 146 4.84 12.02 -12.56
C GLU A 146 5.78 10.96 -11.99
N ALA A 147 7.01 10.89 -12.50
CA ALA A 147 8.02 9.96 -11.99
C ALA A 147 8.35 10.21 -10.51
N TRP A 148 8.50 11.47 -10.11
CA TRP A 148 8.76 11.83 -8.71
C TRP A 148 7.58 11.45 -7.81
N ARG A 149 6.33 11.80 -8.18
CA ARG A 149 5.13 11.43 -7.39
C ARG A 149 5.00 9.92 -7.25
N LYS A 150 5.19 9.20 -8.35
CA LYS A 150 5.18 7.73 -8.38
C LYS A 150 6.20 7.17 -7.40
N GLN A 151 7.45 7.64 -7.46
CA GLN A 151 8.50 7.17 -6.56
C GLN A 151 8.16 7.46 -5.09
N TYR A 152 7.71 8.67 -4.79
CA TYR A 152 7.34 9.06 -3.43
C TYR A 152 6.26 8.15 -2.84
N ILE A 153 5.19 7.89 -3.61
CA ILE A 153 4.10 7.00 -3.15
C ILE A 153 4.58 5.56 -3.03
N HIS A 154 5.48 5.09 -3.90
CA HIS A 154 6.07 3.75 -3.73
C HIS A 154 6.91 3.64 -2.45
N THR A 155 7.64 4.68 -2.07
CA THR A 155 8.40 4.73 -0.81
C THR A 155 7.44 4.61 0.38
N VAL A 156 6.41 5.45 0.45
CA VAL A 156 5.41 5.38 1.53
C VAL A 156 4.71 4.03 1.55
N ALA A 157 4.37 3.45 0.38
CA ALA A 157 3.78 2.11 0.31
C ALA A 157 4.71 1.03 0.89
N ASN A 158 6.01 1.10 0.59
CA ASN A 158 7.00 0.16 1.15
C ASN A 158 7.11 0.33 2.67
N GLU A 159 7.10 1.55 3.17
CA GLU A 159 7.16 1.84 4.60
C GLU A 159 5.92 1.30 5.33
N ILE A 160 4.71 1.44 4.77
CA ILE A 160 3.48 0.86 5.33
C ILE A 160 3.56 -0.68 5.39
N VAL A 161 4.04 -1.31 4.31
CA VAL A 161 4.21 -2.77 4.29
C VAL A 161 5.26 -3.22 5.31
N SER A 162 6.37 -2.49 5.41
CA SER A 162 7.43 -2.77 6.38
C SER A 162 6.91 -2.63 7.82
N GLU A 163 6.17 -1.56 8.11
CA GLU A 163 5.50 -1.34 9.40
C GLU A 163 4.58 -2.51 9.77
N ALA A 164 3.79 -3.01 8.81
CA ALA A 164 2.91 -4.15 9.04
C ALA A 164 3.70 -5.41 9.39
N VAL A 165 4.77 -5.69 8.64
CA VAL A 165 5.65 -6.85 8.87
C VAL A 165 6.39 -6.73 10.20
N GLU A 166 6.95 -5.56 10.53
CA GLU A 166 7.66 -5.30 11.79
C GLU A 166 6.78 -5.46 13.03
N HIS A 167 5.46 -5.27 12.87
CA HIS A 167 4.48 -5.42 13.92
C HIS A 167 3.67 -6.73 13.84
N ASP A 168 4.12 -7.70 13.06
CA ASP A 168 3.47 -9.02 12.88
C ASP A 168 1.96 -8.88 12.54
N CYS A 169 1.63 -7.95 11.64
CA CYS A 169 0.26 -7.70 11.20
C CYS A 169 -0.12 -8.61 10.03
N ASP A 170 -1.22 -9.34 10.16
CA ASP A 170 -1.75 -10.20 9.08
C ASP A 170 -2.57 -9.42 8.04
N VAL A 171 -3.12 -8.27 8.44
CA VAL A 171 -4.03 -7.47 7.62
C VAL A 171 -3.73 -5.97 7.75
N ILE A 172 -3.57 -5.30 6.60
CA ILE A 172 -3.60 -3.84 6.49
C ILE A 172 -4.99 -3.41 6.04
N VAL A 173 -5.62 -2.50 6.79
CA VAL A 173 -6.98 -2.05 6.51
C VAL A 173 -6.98 -0.56 6.21
N PHE A 174 -7.49 -0.19 5.05
CA PHE A 174 -7.74 1.20 4.67
C PHE A 174 -9.22 1.54 4.82
N GLU A 175 -9.52 2.84 4.91
CA GLU A 175 -10.86 3.30 4.57
C GLU A 175 -11.14 3.15 3.08
N GLU A 176 -12.39 2.83 2.75
CA GLU A 176 -12.85 2.85 1.38
C GLU A 176 -12.76 4.27 0.82
N LEU A 177 -12.14 4.40 -0.36
CA LEU A 177 -11.89 5.68 -1.03
C LEU A 177 -13.07 6.16 -1.89
N THR A 178 -14.19 5.43 -1.84
CA THR A 178 -15.43 5.81 -2.52
C THR A 178 -15.91 7.15 -1.96
N ASP A 179 -16.37 8.02 -2.86
CA ASP A 179 -16.88 9.37 -2.59
C ASP A 179 -15.93 10.29 -1.80
N ILE A 180 -14.62 10.00 -1.82
CA ILE A 180 -13.63 10.81 -1.10
C ILE A 180 -13.62 12.29 -1.52
N ARG A 181 -14.05 12.59 -2.75
CA ARG A 181 -14.22 13.95 -3.25
C ARG A 181 -15.29 14.74 -2.50
N GLU A 182 -16.39 14.08 -2.15
CA GLU A 182 -17.52 14.69 -1.45
C GLU A 182 -17.23 14.80 0.04
N ARG A 183 -16.49 13.83 0.60
CA ARG A 183 -16.08 13.81 2.01
C ARG A 183 -14.96 14.79 2.35
N LEU A 184 -14.05 15.03 1.42
CA LEU A 184 -12.90 15.92 1.60
C LEU A 184 -12.91 17.05 0.55
N PRO A 185 -13.91 17.96 0.57
CA PRO A 185 -14.01 19.04 -0.41
C PRO A 185 -12.83 20.04 -0.30
N GLN A 186 -12.19 20.09 0.87
CA GLN A 186 -11.03 20.94 1.14
C GLN A 186 -9.70 20.30 0.70
N ALA A 187 -9.69 19.00 0.38
CA ALA A 187 -8.47 18.32 -0.01
C ALA A 187 -8.05 18.69 -1.44
N LYS A 188 -6.75 18.97 -1.60
CA LYS A 188 -6.20 19.22 -2.93
C LYS A 188 -6.24 17.94 -3.77
N TRP A 189 -6.41 18.11 -5.07
CA TRP A 189 -6.61 17.00 -6.00
C TRP A 189 -5.48 15.95 -5.97
N HIS A 190 -4.24 16.38 -5.74
CA HIS A 190 -3.09 15.49 -5.65
C HIS A 190 -3.10 14.56 -4.44
N HIS A 191 -3.80 14.89 -3.34
CA HIS A 191 -3.99 13.97 -2.21
C HIS A 191 -4.94 12.84 -2.59
N VAL A 192 -6.07 13.16 -3.23
CA VAL A 192 -7.03 12.16 -3.69
C VAL A 192 -6.38 11.16 -4.66
N TRP A 193 -5.49 11.64 -5.54
CA TRP A 193 -4.72 10.76 -6.42
C TRP A 193 -3.69 9.95 -5.65
N ALA A 194 -2.97 10.56 -4.70
CA ALA A 194 -1.99 9.87 -3.87
C ALA A 194 -2.61 8.72 -3.08
N PHE A 195 -3.77 8.92 -2.46
CA PHE A 195 -4.48 7.89 -1.70
C PHE A 195 -4.84 6.66 -2.54
N ARG A 196 -5.37 6.89 -3.75
CA ARG A 196 -5.73 5.80 -4.66
C ARG A 196 -4.51 5.00 -5.09
N ARG A 197 -3.41 5.69 -5.41
CA ARG A 197 -2.15 5.03 -5.78
C ARG A 197 -1.49 4.34 -4.60
N LEU A 198 -1.58 4.91 -3.41
CA LEU A 198 -1.04 4.32 -2.20
C LEU A 198 -1.73 2.99 -1.91
N TYR A 199 -3.07 2.98 -1.93
CA TYR A 199 -3.85 1.75 -1.79
C TYR A 199 -3.44 0.72 -2.85
N GLU A 200 -3.46 1.07 -4.13
CA GLU A 200 -3.05 0.18 -5.23
C GLU A 200 -1.65 -0.41 -5.00
N TYR A 201 -0.69 0.42 -4.57
CA TYR A 201 0.68 -0.03 -4.35
C TYR A 201 0.82 -0.96 -3.15
N VAL A 202 0.11 -0.67 -2.06
CA VAL A 202 0.08 -1.57 -0.90
C VAL A 202 -0.64 -2.87 -1.24
N SER A 203 -1.75 -2.82 -2.01
CA SER A 203 -2.53 -4.00 -2.38
C SER A 203 -1.76 -5.06 -3.15
N TYR A 204 -0.76 -4.70 -3.97
CA TYR A 204 0.07 -5.72 -4.63
C TYR A 204 1.39 -6.01 -3.90
N LYS A 205 1.91 -5.09 -3.06
CA LYS A 205 3.17 -5.31 -2.32
C LYS A 205 2.99 -6.10 -1.05
N ALA A 206 1.91 -5.85 -0.30
CA ALA A 206 1.69 -6.50 0.98
C ALA A 206 1.50 -8.04 0.85
N PRO A 207 0.77 -8.57 -0.17
CA PRO A 207 0.65 -10.01 -0.34
C PRO A 207 1.97 -10.71 -0.67
N GLU A 208 2.98 -10.01 -1.20
CA GLU A 208 4.32 -10.57 -1.38
C GLU A 208 5.04 -10.82 -0.04
N GLN A 209 4.51 -10.29 1.06
CA GLN A 209 4.99 -10.46 2.44
C GLN A 209 3.95 -11.20 3.31
N ASP A 210 3.02 -11.94 2.69
CA ASP A 210 1.94 -12.66 3.36
C ASP A 210 0.98 -11.76 4.18
N VAL A 211 0.94 -10.46 3.89
CA VAL A 211 0.04 -9.49 4.52
C VAL A 211 -1.13 -9.17 3.59
N SER A 212 -2.35 -9.43 4.04
CA SER A 212 -3.57 -9.14 3.28
C SER A 212 -3.96 -7.65 3.36
N VAL A 213 -4.68 -7.15 2.35
CA VAL A 213 -5.11 -5.74 2.28
C VAL A 213 -6.61 -5.66 2.09
N GLU A 214 -7.27 -4.89 2.96
CA GLU A 214 -8.73 -4.81 3.02
C GLU A 214 -9.20 -3.35 3.10
N GLN A 215 -10.47 -3.13 2.74
CA GLN A 215 -11.12 -1.83 2.88
C GLN A 215 -12.37 -1.91 3.77
N VAL A 216 -12.61 -0.86 4.54
CA VAL A 216 -13.83 -0.71 5.35
C VAL A 216 -14.56 0.58 5.05
N ASP A 217 -15.89 0.55 5.22
CA ASP A 217 -16.73 1.73 5.07
C ASP A 217 -16.22 2.89 5.95
N PRO A 218 -16.18 4.13 5.45
CA PRO A 218 -15.58 5.27 6.17
C PRO A 218 -16.47 5.92 7.25
N ASN A 219 -17.75 5.54 7.36
CA ASN A 219 -18.74 6.29 8.15
C ASN A 219 -18.36 6.53 9.64
N HIS A 220 -18.14 7.78 10.05
CA HIS A 220 -17.90 8.19 11.46
C HIS A 220 -16.66 7.62 12.16
N THR A 221 -15.65 7.15 11.42
CA THR A 221 -14.35 6.71 12.00
C THR A 221 -13.61 7.84 12.71
N SER A 222 -13.71 9.07 12.21
CA SER A 222 -13.07 10.25 12.78
C SER A 222 -13.76 10.83 14.03
N GLN A 223 -15.04 10.51 14.24
CA GLN A 223 -15.87 11.04 15.35
C GLN A 223 -16.10 10.02 16.47
N ARG A 224 -15.82 8.75 16.22
CA ARG A 224 -15.97 7.68 17.21
C ARG A 224 -14.77 7.62 18.13
N CYS A 225 -14.97 7.38 19.42
CA CYS A 225 -13.88 7.04 20.32
C CYS A 225 -13.34 5.64 20.03
N SER A 226 -12.04 5.54 19.75
CA SER A 226 -11.34 4.28 19.47
C SER A 226 -11.20 3.35 20.69
N ARG A 227 -11.38 3.87 21.91
CA ARG A 227 -11.44 3.04 23.11
C ARG A 227 -12.56 2.00 23.02
N THR A 228 -12.20 0.73 23.19
CA THR A 228 -13.11 -0.42 23.04
C THR A 228 -14.20 -0.47 24.10
N ASP A 229 -13.94 0.07 25.29
CA ASP A 229 -14.87 0.20 26.42
C ASP A 229 -15.80 1.43 26.32
N CYS A 230 -15.51 2.36 25.40
CA CYS A 230 -16.33 3.57 25.21
C CYS A 230 -17.12 3.54 23.90
N GLY A 231 -16.43 3.60 22.76
CA GLY A 231 -17.05 3.61 21.43
C GLY A 231 -18.02 4.76 21.14
N PHE A 232 -18.06 5.81 21.96
CA PHE A 232 -19.01 6.92 21.81
C PHE A 232 -18.71 7.73 20.54
N THR A 233 -19.74 8.04 19.76
CA THR A 233 -19.65 8.83 18.52
C THR A 233 -20.38 10.14 18.73
N HIS A 234 -19.69 11.26 18.53
CA HIS A 234 -20.25 12.60 18.63
C HIS A 234 -19.44 13.57 17.78
N GLU A 235 -20.10 14.54 17.15
CA GLU A 235 -19.44 15.52 16.27
C GLU A 235 -18.40 16.36 17.01
N ALA A 236 -18.71 16.80 18.23
CA ALA A 236 -17.79 17.56 19.08
C ALA A 236 -16.60 16.75 19.62
N ASN A 237 -16.51 15.44 19.32
CA ASN A 237 -15.33 14.68 19.71
C ASN A 237 -14.08 15.06 18.91
N ARG A 238 -14.23 15.70 17.74
CA ARG A 238 -13.10 16.12 16.89
C ARG A 238 -13.13 17.63 16.67
N ASN A 239 -11.98 18.26 16.88
CA ASN A 239 -11.73 19.65 16.51
C ASN A 239 -10.39 19.74 15.77
N GLY A 240 -10.45 19.83 14.44
CA GLY A 240 -9.24 19.81 13.60
C GLY A 240 -8.47 18.48 13.74
N GLU A 241 -7.21 18.58 14.16
CA GLU A 241 -6.31 17.44 14.42
C GLU A 241 -6.42 16.88 15.84
N HIS A 242 -7.22 17.52 16.69
CA HIS A 242 -7.40 17.12 18.07
C HIS A 242 -8.67 16.30 18.23
N PHE A 243 -8.59 15.22 19.00
CA PHE A 243 -9.73 14.39 19.37
C PHE A 243 -9.84 14.30 20.89
N GLU A 244 -11.02 14.63 21.42
CA GLU A 244 -11.36 14.48 22.84
C GLU A 244 -12.76 13.87 22.96
N CYS A 245 -12.85 12.67 23.52
CA CYS A 245 -14.13 11.99 23.69
C CYS A 245 -14.97 12.65 24.80
N GLN A 246 -16.11 13.25 24.43
CA GLN A 246 -17.03 13.93 25.35
C GLN A 246 -17.69 13.02 26.40
N LYS A 247 -17.55 11.70 26.27
CA LYS A 247 -18.09 10.71 27.24
C LYS A 247 -17.04 10.22 28.25
N CYS A 248 -15.80 9.99 27.80
CA CYS A 248 -14.78 9.33 28.62
C CYS A 248 -13.49 10.14 28.82
N GLY A 249 -13.40 11.34 28.24
CA GLY A 249 -12.22 12.21 28.33
C GLY A 249 -10.98 11.69 27.62
N TYR A 250 -11.09 10.65 26.78
CA TYR A 250 -9.95 10.13 26.02
C TYR A 250 -9.50 11.13 24.96
N GLU A 251 -8.23 11.51 25.02
CA GLU A 251 -7.62 12.57 24.22
C GLU A 251 -6.42 12.04 23.43
N VAL A 252 -6.41 12.26 22.11
CA VAL A 252 -5.33 11.88 21.19
C VAL A 252 -5.39 12.72 19.91
N ASN A 253 -4.40 12.57 19.01
CA ASN A 253 -4.52 13.05 17.64
C ASN A 253 -5.72 12.38 16.92
N ALA A 254 -6.47 13.16 16.16
CA ALA A 254 -7.71 12.73 15.52
C ALA A 254 -7.50 11.71 14.39
N ASP A 255 -6.43 11.85 13.62
CA ASP A 255 -6.10 10.92 12.53
C ASP A 255 -5.59 9.58 13.11
N TYR A 256 -4.84 9.63 14.23
CA TYR A 256 -4.49 8.42 14.99
C TYR A 256 -5.71 7.70 15.56
N ASN A 257 -6.67 8.44 16.13
CA ASN A 257 -7.94 7.87 16.58
C ASN A 257 -8.72 7.25 15.41
N ALA A 258 -8.75 7.92 14.25
CA ALA A 258 -9.38 7.41 13.05
C ALA A 258 -8.71 6.10 12.58
N ALA A 259 -7.39 6.04 12.50
CA ALA A 259 -6.62 4.85 12.12
C ALA A 259 -6.97 3.64 13.00
N LYS A 260 -7.09 3.84 14.33
CA LYS A 260 -7.59 2.79 15.23
C LYS A 260 -9.02 2.39 14.92
N ASN A 261 -9.92 3.34 14.67
CA ASN A 261 -11.31 3.04 14.34
C ASN A 261 -11.46 2.26 13.04
N VAL A 262 -10.58 2.48 12.05
CA VAL A 262 -10.49 1.69 10.81
C VAL A 262 -10.22 0.23 11.14
N GLY A 263 -9.17 -0.05 11.91
CA GLY A 263 -8.86 -1.41 12.37
C GLY A 263 -9.98 -2.04 13.22
N LEU A 264 -10.56 -1.28 14.16
CA LEU A 264 -11.69 -1.73 14.99
C LEU A 264 -12.91 -2.11 14.15
N ARG A 265 -13.16 -1.39 13.06
CA ARG A 265 -14.30 -1.65 12.17
C ARG A 265 -14.14 -2.98 11.46
N TYR A 266 -12.96 -3.23 10.90
CA TYR A 266 -12.64 -4.49 10.27
C TYR A 266 -12.80 -5.66 11.25
N ALA A 267 -12.19 -5.55 12.43
CA ALA A 267 -12.27 -6.57 13.48
C ALA A 267 -13.72 -6.87 13.89
N ARG A 268 -14.58 -5.85 14.02
CA ARG A 268 -16.00 -6.03 14.34
C ARG A 268 -16.79 -6.68 13.20
N LYS A 269 -16.58 -6.26 11.95
CA LYS A 269 -17.26 -6.81 10.77
C LYS A 269 -16.92 -8.29 10.59
N ARG A 270 -15.65 -8.66 10.81
CA ARG A 270 -15.18 -10.05 10.80
C ARG A 270 -15.82 -10.87 11.92
N LYS A 271 -15.78 -10.41 13.17
CA LYS A 271 -16.45 -11.08 14.32
C LYS A 271 -17.95 -11.28 14.06
N HIS A 272 -18.64 -10.30 13.46
CA HIS A 272 -20.04 -10.45 13.11
C HIS A 272 -20.25 -11.53 12.04
N ARG A 273 -19.51 -11.50 10.93
CA ARG A 273 -19.58 -12.53 9.87
C ARG A 273 -19.34 -13.95 10.41
N LEU A 274 -18.38 -14.11 11.31
CA LEU A 274 -18.09 -15.40 11.95
C LEU A 274 -19.26 -15.88 12.82
N ARG A 275 -19.93 -14.98 13.55
CA ARG A 275 -21.13 -15.31 14.35
C ARG A 275 -22.38 -15.56 13.51
N SER A 276 -22.50 -14.95 12.33
CA SER A 276 -23.67 -15.06 11.45
C SER A 276 -23.60 -16.21 10.45
N SER A 277 -22.46 -16.91 10.31
CA SER A 277 -22.34 -18.05 9.41
C SER A 277 -23.15 -19.24 9.92
N PRO A 278 -24.12 -19.77 9.16
CA PRO A 278 -24.90 -20.93 9.58
C PRO A 278 -24.01 -22.19 9.55
N LYS A 279 -23.63 -22.69 10.73
CA LYS A 279 -23.02 -24.02 11.00
C LYS A 279 -21.79 -24.39 10.15
N SER A 280 -20.59 -24.19 10.70
CA SER A 280 -19.54 -25.21 10.55
C SER A 280 -19.83 -26.35 11.55
N GLY A 281 -19.65 -27.59 11.11
CA GLY A 281 -20.03 -28.80 11.86
C GLY A 281 -19.12 -29.17 13.05
N SER A 282 -18.12 -28.35 13.38
CA SER A 282 -17.20 -28.57 14.50
C SER A 282 -17.36 -27.42 15.50
N GLY A 283 -17.84 -27.75 16.69
CA GLY A 283 -18.05 -26.79 17.76
C GLY A 283 -16.73 -26.34 18.37
N ASP A 284 -16.18 -25.24 17.87
CA ASP A 284 -15.12 -24.49 18.54
C ASP A 284 -15.50 -23.01 18.70
N ALA A 285 -15.12 -22.46 19.86
CA ALA A 285 -15.48 -21.15 20.37
C ALA A 285 -14.89 -19.97 19.55
N PRO A 286 -15.49 -18.77 19.60
CA PRO A 286 -15.02 -17.62 18.82
C PRO A 286 -13.67 -17.09 19.33
N VAL A 287 -12.71 -16.95 18.43
CA VAL A 287 -11.31 -16.49 18.67
C VAL A 287 -11.13 -15.01 18.31
N ASP A 288 -10.31 -14.32 19.12
CA ASP A 288 -10.20 -12.84 19.19
C ASP A 288 -9.35 -12.20 18.09
N VAL A 289 -9.76 -11.04 17.56
CA VAL A 289 -8.96 -10.21 16.64
C VAL A 289 -8.28 -9.10 17.44
N ARG A 290 -6.96 -8.92 17.28
CA ARG A 290 -6.15 -7.92 18.02
C ARG A 290 -5.77 -6.75 17.12
N ILE A 291 -5.71 -5.55 17.67
CA ILE A 291 -5.27 -4.34 16.96
C ILE A 291 -3.91 -3.93 17.50
N THR A 292 -2.96 -3.72 16.61
CA THR A 292 -1.62 -3.20 16.92
C THR A 292 -1.73 -1.70 17.18
N GLY A 293 -1.91 -1.33 18.45
CA GLY A 293 -1.99 0.08 18.86
C GLY A 293 -2.81 0.35 20.13
N GLY A 294 -2.21 0.19 21.32
CA GLY A 294 -2.82 0.62 22.58
C GLY A 294 -1.93 0.41 23.80
N THR A 295 -1.95 1.37 24.71
CA THR A 295 -1.36 1.33 26.06
C THR A 295 -2.09 0.30 26.93
N LEU A 296 -1.33 -0.63 27.51
CA LEU A 296 -1.79 -1.55 28.55
C LEU A 296 -2.15 -0.75 29.81
N ASN A 297 -3.44 -0.63 30.13
CA ASN A 297 -3.83 -0.29 31.50
C ASN A 297 -3.74 -1.56 32.34
N GLY A 298 -2.83 -1.53 33.32
CA GLY A 298 -2.60 -2.62 34.25
C GLY A 298 -3.75 -2.78 35.24
N GLU A 299 -4.76 -3.56 34.86
CA GLU A 299 -5.54 -4.33 35.83
C GLU A 299 -5.49 -5.79 35.38
N GLY A 300 -4.50 -6.48 35.92
CA GLY A 300 -4.32 -7.91 35.74
C GLY A 300 -5.52 -8.68 36.27
N TYR A 301 -5.90 -9.70 35.50
CA TYR A 301 -6.75 -10.80 35.89
C TYR A 301 -6.51 -11.23 37.35
N GLN A 302 -7.51 -11.05 38.22
CA GLN A 302 -7.54 -11.71 39.52
C GLN A 302 -8.23 -13.08 39.38
N PRO A 303 -7.56 -14.19 39.74
CA PRO A 303 -8.21 -15.48 39.79
C PRO A 303 -9.22 -15.48 40.95
N ILE A 304 -10.46 -15.79 40.64
CA ILE A 304 -11.51 -16.04 41.63
C ILE A 304 -11.13 -17.36 42.33
N THR A 305 -10.90 -17.29 43.64
CA THR A 305 -10.67 -18.45 44.51
C THR A 305 -11.96 -18.77 45.29
N GLY A 306 -12.31 -20.06 45.37
CA GLY A 306 -13.35 -20.66 46.23
C GLY A 306 -14.74 -20.73 45.58
N ASP A 307 -15.45 -21.86 45.47
CA ASP A 307 -15.36 -23.19 46.11
C ASP A 307 -15.50 -24.34 45.09
#